data_AF-A0A8W8NUY7-F1
#
_entry.id   AF-A0A8W8NUY7-F1
#
_cell.length_a   1.000
_cell.length_b   1.000
_cell.length_c   1.000
_cell.angle_alpha   90.00
_cell.angle_beta   90.00
_cell.angle_gamma   90.00
#
_symmetry.space_group_name_H-M   'P 1'
#
loop_
_entity.id
_entity.type
_entity.pdbx_description
1 polymer ?
#
loop_
_entity_poly.entity_id
_entity_poly.type
_entity_poly.pdbx_seq_one_letter_code
_entity_poly.pdbx_strand_id
1 'polypeptide(L)'
;MLGISINGKPVQAIVDTAAQITVISQAFANTFTPPLVRGEKVTIKGAGNADFIEANYCKNIQICIGNTQEDPITWTALIADISDPVILGLDFLKAQNATIDLNEIQIVLGGKRMNATLLDARGKQVQIARVKLSQKWTKSPMVENYKTTTRQMNVFLSNYQTT
;
A
#
# COMPACT_ATOMS: atom_id res chain seq x y z
N MET A 1 2.04 -2.99 -1.99
CA MET A 1 1.74 -4.22 -1.24
C MET A 1 2.75 -4.43 -0.13
N LEU A 2 2.28 -4.95 0.99
CA LEU A 2 3.05 -5.26 2.17
C LEU A 2 2.65 -6.64 2.70
N GLY A 3 3.64 -7.50 2.98
CA GLY A 3 3.40 -8.80 3.62
C GLY A 3 3.06 -8.63 5.10
N ILE A 4 1.89 -9.10 5.50
CA ILE A 4 1.42 -9.13 6.90
C ILE A 4 0.80 -10.50 7.20
N SER A 5 0.37 -10.71 8.44
CA SER A 5 -0.59 -11.77 8.76
C SER A 5 -1.75 -11.22 9.58
N ILE A 6 -2.96 -11.72 9.33
CA ILE A 6 -4.13 -11.49 10.17
C ILE A 6 -4.43 -12.80 10.89
N ASN A 7 -4.54 -12.80 12.22
CA ASN A 7 -4.75 -13.98 13.07
C ASN A 7 -3.85 -15.17 12.65
N GLY A 8 -2.57 -14.91 12.39
CA GLY A 8 -1.58 -15.91 11.95
C GLY A 8 -1.65 -16.31 10.46
N LYS A 9 -2.67 -15.89 9.71
CA LYS A 9 -2.81 -16.18 8.29
C LYS A 9 -2.09 -15.14 7.42
N PRO A 10 -1.09 -15.53 6.62
CA PRO A 10 -0.32 -14.59 5.80
C PRO A 10 -1.16 -14.01 4.67
N VAL A 11 -0.93 -12.75 4.34
CA VAL A 11 -1.62 -12.03 3.27
C VAL A 11 -0.78 -10.85 2.77
N GLN A 12 -0.94 -10.54 1.48
CA GLN A 12 -0.38 -9.33 0.89
C GLN A 12 -1.41 -8.21 0.99
N ALA A 13 -1.16 -7.23 1.86
CA ALA A 13 -2.04 -6.10 2.05
C ALA A 13 -1.71 -4.94 1.11
N ILE A 14 -2.74 -4.23 0.65
CA ILE A 14 -2.60 -2.94 -0.01
C ILE A 14 -2.46 -1.87 1.07
N VAL A 15 -1.53 -0.94 0.87
CA VAL A 15 -1.38 0.24 1.74
C VAL A 15 -1.99 1.40 0.98
N ASP A 16 -3.09 1.93 1.50
CA ASP A 16 -3.88 2.94 0.82
C ASP A 16 -4.19 4.12 1.76
N THR A 17 -3.56 5.27 1.48
CA THR A 17 -3.77 6.50 2.23
C THR A 17 -5.10 7.21 1.89
N ALA A 18 -5.74 6.84 0.78
CA ALA A 18 -7.04 7.37 0.39
C ALA A 18 -8.21 6.62 1.07
N ALA A 19 -7.99 5.35 1.46
CA ALA A 19 -8.91 4.61 2.31
C ALA A 19 -8.90 5.17 3.74
N GLN A 20 -10.06 5.61 4.25
CA GLN A 20 -10.14 6.15 5.62
C GLN A 20 -10.07 5.06 6.68
N ILE A 21 -10.54 3.85 6.36
CA ILE A 21 -10.68 2.73 7.28
C ILE A 21 -10.02 1.48 6.71
N THR A 22 -9.50 0.64 7.59
CA THR A 22 -8.91 -0.65 7.23
C THR A 22 -10.00 -1.68 6.91
N VAL A 23 -9.87 -2.35 5.77
CA VAL A 23 -10.88 -3.25 5.22
C VAL A 23 -10.27 -4.62 4.91
N ILE A 24 -11.04 -5.67 5.19
CA ILE A 24 -10.76 -7.06 4.84
C ILE A 24 -11.83 -7.50 3.83
N SER A 25 -11.43 -8.15 2.74
CA SER A 25 -12.42 -8.71 1.81
C SER A 25 -13.26 -9.81 2.46
N GLN A 26 -14.53 -9.88 2.07
CA GLN A 26 -15.43 -10.99 2.40
C GLN A 26 -14.79 -12.34 2.04
N ALA A 27 -14.16 -12.43 0.87
CA ALA A 27 -13.52 -13.63 0.37
C ALA A 27 -12.39 -14.09 1.30
N PHE A 28 -11.46 -13.19 1.66
CA PHE A 28 -10.36 -13.53 2.57
C PHE A 28 -10.85 -13.84 3.99
N ALA A 29 -11.81 -13.07 4.52
CA ALA A 29 -12.40 -13.30 5.85
C ALA A 29 -13.07 -14.68 5.97
N ASN A 30 -13.66 -15.18 4.89
CA ASN A 30 -14.31 -16.50 4.87
C ASN A 30 -13.31 -17.67 4.87
N THR A 31 -12.02 -17.40 4.70
CA THR A 31 -10.98 -18.44 4.72
C THR A 31 -10.41 -18.76 6.11
N PHE A 32 -10.91 -18.07 7.16
CA PHE A 32 -10.45 -18.25 8.53
C PHE A 32 -11.15 -19.40 9.24
N THR A 33 -10.38 -20.18 10.00
CA THR A 33 -10.87 -21.25 10.88
C THR A 33 -10.19 -21.10 12.24
N PRO A 34 -10.91 -20.72 13.31
CA PRO A 34 -12.34 -20.36 13.33
C PRO A 34 -12.64 -19.08 12.52
N PRO A 35 -13.89 -18.89 12.06
CA PRO A 35 -14.28 -17.69 11.32
C PRO A 35 -14.04 -16.40 12.11
N LEU A 36 -13.75 -15.32 11.39
CA LEU A 36 -13.68 -13.98 11.99
C LEU A 36 -15.07 -13.57 12.52
N VAL A 37 -15.10 -12.96 13.71
CA VAL A 37 -16.34 -12.50 14.34
C VAL A 37 -16.85 -11.25 13.62
N ARG A 38 -18.06 -11.35 13.05
CA ARG A 38 -18.76 -10.25 12.38
C ARG A 38 -19.69 -9.56 13.36
N GLY A 39 -19.47 -8.28 13.59
CA GLY A 39 -20.30 -7.41 14.40
C GLY A 39 -21.39 -6.70 13.59
N GLU A 40 -21.75 -5.50 14.05
CA GLU A 40 -22.79 -4.66 13.45
C GLU A 40 -22.53 -4.37 11.96
N LYS A 41 -23.62 -4.33 11.19
CA LYS A 41 -23.59 -3.93 9.78
C LYS A 41 -23.47 -2.42 9.67
N VAL A 42 -22.65 -1.97 8.73
CA VAL A 42 -22.48 -0.58 8.35
C VAL A 42 -22.44 -0.45 6.84
N THR A 43 -22.56 0.78 6.37
CA THR A 43 -22.44 1.12 4.97
C THR A 43 -21.26 2.06 4.79
N ILE A 44 -20.32 1.69 3.92
CA ILE A 44 -19.18 2.53 3.56
C ILE A 44 -19.36 3.12 2.18
N LYS A 45 -18.84 4.33 1.97
CA LYS A 45 -18.82 4.96 0.66
C LYS A 45 -17.58 4.51 -0.11
N GLY A 46 -17.76 3.91 -1.27
CA GLY A 46 -16.66 3.56 -2.18
C GLY A 46 -16.03 4.78 -2.86
N ALA A 47 -14.92 4.54 -3.56
CA ALA A 47 -14.31 5.54 -4.43
C ALA A 47 -15.05 5.58 -5.78
N GLY A 48 -15.46 6.77 -6.26
CA GLY A 48 -16.11 6.96 -7.55
C GLY A 48 -17.59 7.38 -7.47
N ASN A 49 -18.43 6.85 -8.37
CA ASN A 49 -19.84 7.24 -8.62
C ASN A 49 -20.82 6.83 -7.50
N ALA A 50 -20.43 7.03 -6.23
CA ALA A 50 -21.28 6.89 -5.06
C ALA A 50 -21.90 5.50 -4.84
N ASP A 51 -21.16 4.43 -5.14
CA ASP A 51 -21.55 3.08 -4.70
C ASP A 51 -21.32 2.94 -3.20
N PHE A 52 -22.38 2.55 -2.51
CA PHE A 52 -22.37 2.20 -1.10
C PHE A 52 -22.11 0.70 -0.96
N ILE A 53 -21.14 0.33 -0.13
CA ILE A 53 -20.77 -1.06 0.11
C ILE A 53 -21.25 -1.44 1.51
N GLU A 54 -22.00 -2.53 1.62
CA GLU A 54 -22.32 -3.12 2.92
C GLU A 54 -21.07 -3.74 3.53
N ALA A 55 -20.86 -3.51 4.81
CA ALA A 55 -19.74 -4.07 5.56
C ALA A 55 -20.16 -4.47 6.97
N ASN A 56 -19.34 -5.29 7.63
CA ASN A 56 -19.48 -5.62 9.05
C ASN A 56 -18.23 -5.19 9.80
N TYR A 57 -18.39 -4.66 11.02
CA TYR A 57 -17.24 -4.54 11.91
C TYR A 57 -16.66 -5.92 12.25
N CYS A 58 -15.34 -6.00 12.34
CA CYS A 58 -14.62 -7.14 12.83
C CYS A 58 -13.62 -6.66 13.88
N LYS A 59 -13.93 -6.96 15.14
CA LYS A 59 -13.15 -6.52 16.30
C LYS A 59 -12.10 -7.58 16.68
N ASN A 60 -11.06 -7.14 17.35
CA ASN A 60 -10.02 -7.99 17.95
C ASN A 60 -9.28 -8.87 16.93
N ILE A 61 -9.06 -8.37 15.71
CA ILE A 61 -8.14 -9.03 14.79
C ILE A 61 -6.70 -8.76 15.22
N GLN A 62 -5.83 -9.73 15.07
CA GLN A 62 -4.40 -9.64 15.34
C GLN A 62 -3.65 -9.44 14.03
N ILE A 63 -3.12 -8.24 13.82
CA ILE A 63 -2.28 -7.93 12.67
C ILE A 63 -0.83 -8.05 13.09
N CYS A 64 -0.10 -8.99 12.49
CA CYS A 64 1.36 -9.07 12.63
C CYS A 64 2.01 -8.50 11.37
N ILE A 65 3.02 -7.68 11.60
CA ILE A 65 3.75 -6.96 10.58
C ILE A 65 5.12 -7.62 10.39
N GLY A 66 5.46 -8.01 9.16
CA GLY A 66 6.69 -8.76 8.88
C GLY A 66 6.64 -10.21 9.37
N ASN A 67 7.81 -10.76 9.73
CA ASN A 67 7.95 -12.18 10.09
C ASN A 67 7.82 -12.45 11.61
N THR A 68 7.57 -11.43 12.44
CA THR A 68 7.52 -11.60 13.90
C THR A 68 6.08 -11.76 14.35
N GLN A 69 5.70 -12.97 14.79
CA GLN A 69 4.43 -13.20 15.48
C GLN A 69 4.43 -12.71 16.94
N GLU A 70 5.58 -12.20 17.41
CA GLU A 70 5.85 -11.92 18.83
C GLU A 70 5.13 -10.68 19.38
N ASP A 71 4.56 -9.84 18.51
CA ASP A 71 3.86 -8.61 18.93
C ASP A 71 2.69 -8.28 17.98
N PRO A 72 1.55 -8.98 18.11
CA PRO A 72 0.37 -8.74 17.28
C PRO A 72 -0.33 -7.44 17.67
N ILE A 73 -0.64 -6.60 16.68
CA ILE A 73 -1.46 -5.41 16.87
C ILE A 73 -2.92 -5.82 16.90
N THR A 74 -3.59 -5.58 18.02
CA THR A 74 -5.05 -5.76 18.12
C THR A 74 -5.74 -4.61 17.39
N TRP A 75 -6.55 -4.92 16.39
CA TRP A 75 -7.20 -3.92 15.54
C TRP A 75 -8.69 -4.21 15.35
N THR A 76 -9.41 -3.19 14.88
CA THR A 76 -10.79 -3.33 14.39
C THR A 76 -10.82 -2.94 12.93
N ALA A 77 -11.28 -3.83 12.06
CA ALA A 77 -11.42 -3.59 10.64
C ALA A 77 -12.88 -3.72 10.20
N LEU A 78 -13.17 -3.37 8.95
CA LEU A 78 -14.43 -3.72 8.29
C LEU A 78 -14.24 -4.93 7.40
N ILE A 79 -15.23 -5.81 7.33
CA ILE A 79 -15.32 -6.87 6.33
C ILE A 79 -16.32 -6.42 5.26
N ALA A 80 -15.87 -6.30 4.02
CA ALA A 80 -16.68 -5.78 2.90
C ALA A 80 -16.44 -6.58 1.61
N ASP A 81 -17.34 -6.45 0.64
CA ASP A 81 -17.15 -7.04 -0.70
C ASP A 81 -16.19 -6.20 -1.54
N ILE A 82 -14.89 -6.48 -1.40
CA ILE A 82 -13.79 -5.84 -2.14
C ILE A 82 -12.89 -6.91 -2.76
N SER A 83 -12.20 -6.55 -3.85
CA SER A 83 -11.29 -7.45 -4.57
C SER A 83 -10.00 -7.72 -3.82
N ASP A 84 -9.42 -6.69 -3.21
CA ASP A 84 -8.15 -6.81 -2.49
C ASP A 84 -8.36 -7.52 -1.15
N PRO A 85 -7.51 -8.48 -0.79
CA PRO A 85 -7.75 -9.31 0.38
C PRO A 85 -7.75 -8.48 1.67
N VAL A 86 -6.86 -7.48 1.75
CA VAL A 86 -6.75 -6.52 2.86
C VAL A 86 -6.28 -5.17 2.32
N ILE A 87 -6.95 -4.10 2.75
CA ILE A 87 -6.53 -2.71 2.57
C ILE A 87 -6.22 -2.13 3.95
N LEU A 88 -4.98 -1.73 4.18
CA LEU A 88 -4.56 -0.96 5.35
C LEU A 88 -4.84 0.52 5.07
N GLY A 89 -5.89 1.03 5.73
CA GLY A 89 -6.35 2.38 5.60
C GLY A 89 -5.57 3.37 6.45
N LEU A 90 -5.89 4.65 6.27
CA LEU A 90 -5.28 5.77 6.98
C LEU A 90 -5.44 5.68 8.50
N ASP A 91 -6.53 5.08 8.99
CA ASP A 91 -6.77 4.79 10.41
C ASP A 91 -5.62 3.98 11.03
N PHE A 92 -5.29 2.84 10.41
CA PHE A 92 -4.23 1.95 10.86
C PHE A 92 -2.87 2.58 10.66
N LEU A 93 -2.64 3.19 9.49
CA LEU A 93 -1.37 3.83 9.18
C LEU A 93 -1.05 4.96 10.19
N LYS A 94 -2.03 5.78 10.56
CA LYS A 94 -1.84 6.80 11.61
C LYS A 94 -1.57 6.19 12.97
N ALA A 95 -2.35 5.18 13.37
CA ALA A 95 -2.17 4.54 14.67
C ALA A 95 -0.79 3.89 14.83
N GLN A 96 -0.18 3.44 13.72
CA GLN A 96 1.14 2.83 13.69
C GLN A 96 2.27 3.82 13.32
N ASN A 97 2.00 5.13 13.31
CA ASN A 97 2.97 6.16 12.91
C ASN A 97 3.70 5.84 11.60
N ALA A 98 2.92 5.42 10.59
CA ALA A 98 3.46 4.93 9.34
C ALA A 98 4.29 5.98 8.60
N THR A 99 5.44 5.57 8.08
CA THR A 99 6.24 6.35 7.13
C THR A 99 6.38 5.57 5.83
N ILE A 100 5.99 6.18 4.71
CA ILE A 100 6.12 5.60 3.38
C ILE A 100 7.32 6.28 2.69
N ASP A 101 8.40 5.53 2.52
CA ASP A 101 9.59 5.96 1.80
C ASP A 101 9.53 5.44 0.36
N LEU A 102 9.15 6.32 -0.56
CA LEU A 102 9.06 6.01 -1.98
C LEU A 102 10.43 5.96 -2.67
N ASN A 103 11.48 6.53 -2.07
CA ASN A 103 12.82 6.52 -2.66
C ASN A 103 13.48 5.15 -2.51
N GLU A 104 13.23 4.51 -1.36
CA GLU A 104 13.75 3.18 -1.02
C GLU A 104 12.68 2.08 -1.17
N ILE A 105 11.45 2.44 -1.53
CA ILE A 105 10.29 1.53 -1.64
C ILE A 105 10.09 0.74 -0.34
N GLN A 106 10.04 1.48 0.76
CA GLN A 106 9.95 0.94 2.10
C GLN A 106 8.80 1.57 2.86
N ILE A 107 8.26 0.80 3.80
CA ILE A 107 7.27 1.27 4.74
C ILE A 107 7.80 0.99 6.14
N VAL A 108 7.75 2.00 6.99
CA VAL A 108 8.00 1.88 8.43
C VAL A 108 6.65 1.87 9.13
N LEU A 109 6.32 0.81 9.86
CA LEU A 109 5.12 0.69 10.69
C LEU A 109 5.53 0.33 12.11
N GLY A 110 5.10 1.11 13.11
CA GLY A 110 5.45 0.86 14.52
C GLY A 110 6.97 0.81 14.76
N GLY A 111 7.74 1.61 14.01
CA GLY A 111 9.21 1.59 14.04
C GLY A 111 9.88 0.44 13.27
N LYS A 112 9.12 -0.54 12.77
CA LYS A 112 9.64 -1.67 11.97
C LYS A 112 9.67 -1.29 10.49
N ARG A 113 10.86 -1.36 9.89
CA ARG A 113 11.08 -1.10 8.46
C ARG A 113 10.89 -2.37 7.64
N MET A 114 10.14 -2.26 6.55
CA MET A 114 9.87 -3.37 5.63
C MET A 114 9.95 -2.93 4.18
N ASN A 115 10.35 -3.87 3.33
CA ASN A 115 10.28 -3.69 1.89
C ASN A 115 8.82 -3.76 1.42
N ALA A 116 8.44 -2.82 0.58
CA ALA A 116 7.14 -2.82 -0.08
C ALA A 116 7.30 -3.15 -1.56
N THR A 117 6.19 -3.52 -2.19
CA THR A 117 6.10 -3.64 -3.65
C THR A 117 5.17 -2.57 -4.20
N LEU A 118 5.62 -1.80 -5.19
CA LEU A 118 4.77 -0.85 -5.90
C LEU A 118 3.99 -1.54 -7.01
N LEU A 119 2.71 -1.21 -7.10
CA LEU A 119 1.82 -1.64 -8.17
C LEU A 119 1.42 -0.44 -9.03
N ASP A 120 1.21 -0.64 -10.33
CA ASP A 120 0.55 0.34 -11.20
C ASP A 120 -0.98 0.29 -11.01
N ALA A 121 -1.70 1.18 -11.70
CA ALA A 121 -3.16 1.24 -11.68
C ALA A 121 -3.86 -0.04 -12.19
N ARG A 122 -3.11 -0.97 -12.80
CA ARG A 122 -3.61 -2.27 -13.27
C ARG A 122 -3.18 -3.41 -12.34
N GLY A 123 -2.61 -3.09 -11.18
CA GLY A 123 -2.13 -4.09 -10.21
C GLY A 123 -0.80 -4.75 -10.59
N LYS A 124 -0.07 -4.22 -11.57
CA LYS A 124 1.21 -4.79 -12.02
C LYS A 124 2.38 -4.23 -11.23
N GLN A 125 3.32 -5.08 -10.84
CA GLN A 125 4.54 -4.64 -10.17
C GLN A 125 5.34 -3.67 -11.05
N VAL A 126 5.75 -2.55 -10.45
CA VAL A 126 6.52 -1.48 -11.11
C VAL A 126 7.88 -1.36 -10.45
N GLN A 127 8.90 -1.13 -11.27
CA GLN A 127 10.22 -0.72 -10.79
C GLN A 127 10.39 0.79 -10.96
N ILE A 128 10.87 1.46 -9.92
CA ILE A 128 11.28 2.86 -10.04
C ILE A 128 12.69 2.88 -10.63
N ALA A 129 12.84 3.45 -11.83
CA ALA A 129 14.13 3.78 -12.38
C ALA A 129 14.44 5.25 -12.10
N ARG A 130 15.60 5.51 -11.48
CA ARG A 130 16.15 6.86 -11.36
C ARG A 130 16.82 7.22 -12.69
N VAL A 131 16.22 8.13 -13.45
CA VAL A 131 16.78 8.59 -14.72
C VAL A 131 17.51 9.90 -14.49
N LYS A 132 18.81 9.94 -14.79
CA LYS A 132 19.57 11.19 -14.90
C LYS A 132 19.42 11.73 -16.31
N LEU A 133 18.60 12.76 -16.48
CA LEU A 133 18.54 13.49 -17.74
C LEU A 133 19.72 14.47 -17.82
N SER A 134 20.66 14.20 -18.74
CA SER A 134 21.65 15.18 -19.15
C SER A 134 20.98 16.19 -20.09
N GLN A 135 20.75 17.41 -19.61
CA GLN A 135 20.31 18.48 -20.51
C GLN A 135 21.47 18.87 -21.43
N LYS A 136 21.25 18.74 -22.74
CA LYS A 136 22.13 19.31 -23.76
C LYS A 136 21.65 20.74 -24.03
N TRP A 137 22.43 21.73 -23.62
CA TRP A 137 22.20 23.13 -23.99
C TRP A 137 22.80 23.41 -25.37
N THR A 138 22.03 24.01 -26.27
CA THR A 138 22.53 24.58 -27.53
C THR A 138 23.11 25.96 -27.25
N LYS A 139 24.41 26.13 -27.49
CA LYS A 139 25.11 27.42 -27.40
C LYS A 139 24.69 28.35 -28.55
N SER A 140 24.35 29.60 -28.24
CA SER A 140 24.76 30.71 -29.11
C SER A 140 26.29 30.85 -29.02
N PRO A 141 26.98 31.20 -30.12
CA PRO A 141 28.42 31.24 -30.14
C PRO A 141 28.89 32.40 -29.26
N MET A 142 29.56 32.07 -28.16
CA MET A 142 30.64 32.80 -27.49
C MET A 142 30.55 32.53 -25.97
N VAL A 143 31.65 32.02 -25.43
CA VAL A 143 31.93 31.71 -24.01
C VAL A 143 31.40 30.36 -23.49
N GLU A 144 32.35 29.51 -23.12
CA GLU A 144 32.16 28.18 -22.57
C GLU A 144 32.33 28.21 -21.05
N ASN A 145 31.23 28.20 -20.31
CA ASN A 145 31.24 27.92 -18.88
C ASN A 145 30.20 26.83 -18.61
N TYR A 146 30.66 25.64 -18.24
CA TYR A 146 29.80 24.51 -17.91
C TYR A 146 29.28 24.65 -16.47
N LYS A 147 27.97 24.79 -16.29
CA LYS A 147 27.30 24.52 -15.01
C LYS A 147 26.36 23.35 -15.20
N THR A 148 26.63 22.26 -14.49
CA THR A 148 25.75 21.08 -14.46
C THR A 148 24.62 21.34 -13.46
N THR A 149 23.39 21.54 -13.94
CA THR A 149 22.22 21.53 -13.06
C THR A 149 21.60 20.13 -13.10
N THR A 150 21.66 19.44 -11.95
CA THR A 150 21.08 18.11 -11.78
C THR A 150 19.58 18.24 -11.51
N ARG A 151 18.74 17.77 -12.43
CA ARG A 151 17.31 17.58 -12.16
C ARG A 151 17.04 16.08 -12.04
N GLN A 152 16.65 15.64 -10.85
CA GLN A 152 16.27 14.26 -10.59
C GLN A 152 14.80 14.07 -10.94
N MET A 153 14.48 13.06 -11.75
CA MET A 153 13.11 12.62 -12.00
C MET A 153 13.01 11.12 -11.73
N ASN A 154 11.97 10.73 -11.00
CA ASN A 154 11.61 9.33 -10.80
C ASN A 154 10.75 8.90 -12.00
N VAL A 155 11.17 7.84 -12.70
CA VAL A 155 10.44 7.28 -13.84
C VAL A 155 9.92 5.89 -13.45
N PHE A 156 8.62 5.68 -13.61
CA PHE A 156 7.97 4.41 -13.37
C PHE A 156 8.08 3.54 -14.62
N LEU A 157 8.85 2.44 -14.55
CA LEU A 157 8.96 1.49 -15.65
C LEU A 157 8.00 0.32 -15.39
N SER A 158 6.99 0.17 -16.26
CA SER A 158 6.17 -1.04 -16.32
C SER A 158 6.81 -2.02 -17.29
N ASN A 159 7.07 -3.25 -16.85
CA ASN A 159 7.64 -4.29 -17.70
C ASN A 159 6.62 -4.72 -18.76
N TYR A 160 6.59 -4.10 -19.93
CA TYR A 160 5.85 -4.65 -21.07
C TYR A 160 6.58 -5.91 -21.57
N GLN A 161 6.09 -7.08 -21.18
CA GLN A 161 6.39 -8.31 -21.92
C GLN A 161 5.41 -8.34 -23.09
N THR A 162 5.93 -8.02 -24.27
CA THR A 162 5.29 -8.37 -25.55
C THR A 162 5.43 -9.88 -25.74
N THR A 163 4.32 -10.59 -25.59
CA THR A 163 4.12 -11.91 -26.22
C THR A 163 3.62 -11.72 -27.63
#